data_AF-A0A960R7S3-F1
#
_entry.id   AF-A0A960R7S3-F1
#
_cell.length_a   1.000
_cell.length_b   1.000
_cell.length_c   1.000
_cell.angle_alpha   90.00
_cell.angle_beta   90.00
_cell.angle_gamma   90.00
#
_symmetry.space_group_name_H-M   'P 1'
#
loop_
_entity.id
_entity.type
_entity.pdbx_description
1 polymer ?
#
loop_
_entity_poly.entity_id
_entity_poly.type
_entity_poly.pdbx_seq_one_letter_code
_entity_poly.pdbx_strand_id
1 'polypeptide(L)'
;KLMRSRDLAAFDLSEESQAVRERYGDNPFGQGCLLARRLVENDVRFVEVTYGSWDTHNGNFVDVPDKAEVLDTAFASLLQDLEARGLLDDTLVVLATEFGRTPEINQNEGRDHHPQAFSCVMAGGGVRGGQVWGRSDERGANVAEAKVLVPDLNATIAYALGLPLDQVLYSPSKRPFTLADKGKPVAGLFG
;
A
#
# COMPACT_ATOMS: atom_id res chain seq x y z
N LYS A 1 -19.27 -1.39 -30.70
CA LYS A 1 -17.82 -1.35 -31.01
C LYS A 1 -17.12 -0.90 -29.74
N LEU A 2 -16.57 -1.84 -28.96
CA LEU A 2 -15.77 -1.51 -27.78
C LEU A 2 -14.57 -0.65 -28.19
N MET A 3 -14.14 0.27 -27.31
CA MET A 3 -13.14 1.30 -27.58
C MET A 3 -11.90 0.74 -28.26
N ARG A 4 -11.33 1.45 -29.24
CA ARG A 4 -10.00 1.19 -29.79
C ARG A 4 -9.06 2.28 -29.28
N SER A 5 -8.86 2.34 -27.95
CA SER A 5 -7.86 3.25 -27.38
C SER A 5 -6.51 2.55 -27.33
N ARG A 6 -5.43 3.30 -27.55
CA ARG A 6 -4.06 2.82 -27.32
C ARG A 6 -3.86 2.42 -25.86
N ASP A 7 -4.60 3.04 -24.94
CA ASP A 7 -4.56 2.78 -23.50
C ASP A 7 -5.02 1.37 -23.13
N LEU A 8 -5.77 0.68 -24.00
CA LEU A 8 -6.16 -0.71 -23.77
C LEU A 8 -4.96 -1.66 -23.79
N ALA A 9 -3.86 -1.30 -24.46
CA ALA A 9 -2.64 -2.10 -24.47
C ALA A 9 -2.03 -2.22 -23.06
N ALA A 10 -2.23 -1.23 -22.17
CA ALA A 10 -1.75 -1.30 -20.81
C ALA A 10 -2.35 -2.48 -20.03
N PHE A 11 -3.59 -2.87 -20.36
CA PHE A 11 -4.31 -3.99 -19.73
C PHE A 11 -3.93 -5.36 -20.29
N ASP A 12 -3.21 -5.41 -21.41
CA ASP A 12 -2.78 -6.68 -22.00
C ASP A 12 -1.45 -7.14 -21.38
N LEU A 13 -1.55 -7.99 -20.34
CA LEU A 13 -0.38 -8.58 -19.70
C LEU A 13 0.33 -9.61 -20.58
N SER A 14 -0.26 -10.06 -21.69
CA SER A 14 0.39 -11.03 -22.59
C SER A 14 1.54 -10.41 -23.40
N GLU A 15 1.60 -9.08 -23.46
CA GLU A 15 2.71 -8.31 -24.03
C GLU A 15 3.97 -8.34 -23.14
N GLU A 16 3.85 -8.83 -21.89
CA GLU A 16 4.99 -9.03 -21.00
C GLU A 16 5.66 -10.39 -21.25
N SER A 17 6.99 -10.43 -21.15
CA SER A 17 7.71 -11.70 -21.24
C SER A 17 7.27 -12.67 -20.13
N GLN A 18 7.33 -13.96 -20.43
CA GLN A 18 7.02 -15.01 -19.45
C GLN A 18 7.83 -14.85 -18.16
N ALA A 19 9.12 -14.56 -18.26
CA ALA A 19 9.99 -14.35 -17.12
C ALA A 19 9.53 -13.19 -16.21
N VAL A 20 9.01 -12.10 -16.79
CA VAL A 20 8.45 -10.98 -16.00
C VAL A 20 7.18 -11.42 -15.29
N ARG A 21 6.27 -12.11 -15.99
CA ARG A 21 5.01 -12.58 -15.41
C ARG A 21 5.25 -13.58 -14.26
N GLU A 22 6.22 -14.48 -14.42
CA GLU A 22 6.60 -15.45 -13.40
C GLU A 22 7.21 -14.79 -12.17
N ARG A 23 8.02 -13.74 -12.34
CA ARG A 23 8.63 -13.01 -11.22
C ARG A 23 7.60 -12.38 -10.28
N TYR A 24 6.49 -11.85 -10.81
CA TYR A 24 5.38 -11.34 -9.99
C TYR A 24 4.52 -12.46 -9.37
N GLY A 25 4.64 -13.68 -9.88
CA GLY A 25 3.82 -14.82 -9.51
C GLY A 25 2.53 -14.94 -10.33
N ASP A 26 2.14 -16.18 -10.64
CA ASP A 26 0.90 -16.51 -11.35
C ASP A 26 -0.30 -16.57 -10.38
N ASN A 27 -0.61 -15.44 -9.77
CA ASN A 27 -1.76 -15.27 -8.88
C ASN A 27 -2.39 -13.88 -9.07
N PRO A 28 -3.68 -13.69 -8.66
CA PRO A 28 -4.38 -12.43 -8.91
C PRO A 28 -3.68 -11.18 -8.34
N PHE A 29 -3.04 -11.29 -7.18
CA PHE A 29 -2.33 -10.15 -6.58
C PHE A 29 -1.07 -9.79 -7.38
N GLY A 30 -0.25 -10.79 -7.72
CA GLY A 30 0.93 -10.63 -8.56
C GLY A 30 0.61 -10.02 -9.92
N GLN A 31 -0.40 -10.56 -10.61
CA GLN A 31 -0.83 -10.00 -11.90
C GLN A 31 -1.45 -8.61 -11.75
N GLY A 32 -2.10 -8.31 -10.62
CA GLY A 32 -2.58 -6.97 -10.27
C GLY A 32 -1.44 -5.97 -10.09
N CYS A 33 -0.36 -6.34 -9.40
CA CYS A 33 0.86 -5.53 -9.28
C CYS A 33 1.54 -5.31 -10.64
N LEU A 34 1.63 -6.34 -11.48
CA LEU A 34 2.17 -6.22 -12.83
C LEU A 34 1.36 -5.25 -13.70
N LEU A 35 0.02 -5.36 -13.62
CA LEU A 35 -0.87 -4.41 -14.28
C LEU A 35 -0.68 -3.00 -13.74
N ALA A 36 -0.55 -2.83 -12.43
CA ALA A 36 -0.32 -1.52 -11.83
C ALA A 36 0.96 -0.86 -12.37
N ARG A 37 2.05 -1.62 -12.50
CA ARG A 37 3.28 -1.13 -13.13
C ARG A 37 3.02 -0.63 -14.55
N ARG A 38 2.30 -1.40 -15.37
CA ARG A 38 1.95 -1.00 -16.75
C ARG A 38 1.04 0.22 -16.80
N LEU A 39 0.11 0.36 -15.86
CA LEU A 39 -0.74 1.55 -15.77
C LEU A 39 0.08 2.79 -15.40
N VAL A 40 1.03 2.68 -14.47
CA VAL A 40 1.97 3.76 -14.13
C VAL A 40 2.81 4.17 -15.34
N GLU A 41 3.34 3.21 -16.11
CA GLU A 41 4.06 3.47 -17.36
C GLU A 41 3.23 4.21 -18.43
N ASN A 42 1.90 4.13 -18.32
CA ASN A 42 0.95 4.78 -19.22
C ASN A 42 0.25 5.98 -18.54
N ASP A 43 0.95 6.67 -17.63
CA ASP A 43 0.53 7.92 -16.99
C ASP A 43 -0.75 7.85 -16.14
N VAL A 44 -1.14 6.64 -15.69
CA VAL A 44 -2.26 6.51 -14.75
C VAL A 44 -1.83 7.02 -13.37
N ARG A 45 -2.55 8.05 -12.89
CA ARG A 45 -2.17 8.81 -11.68
C ARG A 45 -2.49 8.14 -10.36
N PHE A 46 -3.37 7.15 -10.36
CA PHE A 46 -3.78 6.43 -9.16
C PHE A 46 -4.19 5.02 -9.53
N VAL A 47 -3.58 4.04 -8.86
CA VAL A 47 -3.88 2.62 -9.02
C VAL A 47 -4.04 2.01 -7.65
N GLU A 48 -5.12 1.26 -7.46
CA GLU A 48 -5.35 0.47 -6.25
C GLU A 48 -5.25 -1.01 -6.61
N VAL A 49 -4.45 -1.75 -5.85
CA VAL A 49 -4.35 -3.20 -5.94
C VAL A 49 -4.73 -3.77 -4.58
N THR A 50 -5.81 -4.53 -4.53
CA THR A 50 -6.29 -5.14 -3.28
C THR A 50 -5.73 -6.55 -3.13
N TYR A 51 -5.07 -6.80 -1.99
CA TYR A 51 -4.81 -8.17 -1.54
C TYR A 51 -5.77 -8.52 -0.40
N GLY A 52 -6.84 -9.23 -0.71
CA GLY A 52 -7.89 -9.56 0.27
C GLY A 52 -7.52 -10.68 1.24
N SER A 53 -8.44 -10.97 2.17
CA SER A 53 -8.40 -12.15 3.05
C SER A 53 -7.22 -12.20 4.04
N TRP A 54 -6.86 -11.05 4.62
CA TRP A 54 -5.91 -10.91 5.74
C TRP A 54 -6.59 -10.87 7.12
N ASP A 55 -7.93 -10.94 7.18
CA ASP A 55 -8.71 -11.00 8.42
C ASP A 55 -8.74 -12.43 9.00
N THR A 56 -7.56 -12.94 9.35
CA THR A 56 -7.35 -14.35 9.69
C THR A 56 -7.62 -14.63 11.19
N HIS A 57 -8.88 -14.96 11.48
CA HIS A 57 -9.35 -15.35 12.82
C HIS A 57 -9.09 -16.81 13.18
N ASN A 58 -8.55 -17.61 12.25
CA ASN A 58 -8.26 -19.03 12.43
C ASN A 58 -6.98 -19.38 11.66
N GLY A 59 -6.24 -20.41 12.11
CA GLY A 59 -5.22 -21.06 11.30
C GLY A 59 -4.08 -20.16 10.79
N ASN A 60 -3.69 -19.13 11.56
CA ASN A 60 -2.69 -18.14 11.13
C ASN A 60 -1.35 -18.75 10.72
N PHE A 61 -0.95 -19.84 11.39
CA PHE A 61 0.33 -20.51 11.13
C PHE A 61 0.40 -21.21 9.77
N VAL A 62 -0.72 -21.33 9.07
CA VAL A 62 -0.81 -21.82 7.69
C VAL A 62 -1.12 -20.65 6.76
N ASP A 63 -2.19 -19.91 7.05
CA ASP A 63 -2.72 -18.89 6.14
C ASP A 63 -1.79 -17.68 5.97
N VAL A 64 -1.13 -17.23 7.05
CA VAL A 64 -0.31 -16.00 7.00
C VAL A 64 1.00 -16.22 6.25
N PRO A 65 1.77 -17.31 6.46
CA PRO A 65 2.95 -17.60 5.64
C PRO A 65 2.67 -17.63 4.13
N ASP A 66 1.63 -18.34 3.70
CA ASP A 66 1.27 -18.44 2.28
C ASP A 66 0.91 -17.07 1.70
N LYS A 67 0.20 -16.23 2.47
CA LYS A 67 -0.13 -14.87 2.05
C LYS A 67 1.10 -13.97 2.02
N ALA A 68 1.97 -14.08 3.03
CA ALA A 68 3.18 -13.29 3.11
C ALA A 68 4.11 -13.58 1.93
N GLU A 69 4.23 -14.84 1.50
CA GLU A 69 5.04 -15.22 0.33
C GLU A 69 4.54 -14.56 -0.97
N VAL A 70 3.22 -14.59 -1.20
CA VAL A 70 2.60 -13.94 -2.37
C VAL A 70 2.77 -12.41 -2.31
N LEU A 71 2.55 -11.81 -1.14
CA LEU A 71 2.73 -10.37 -0.94
C LEU A 71 4.18 -9.96 -1.19
N ASP A 72 5.14 -10.64 -0.56
CA ASP A 72 6.57 -10.35 -0.64
C ASP A 72 7.04 -10.42 -2.09
N THR A 73 6.72 -11.52 -2.78
CA THR A 73 7.10 -11.74 -4.19
C THR A 73 6.58 -10.64 -5.11
N ALA A 74 5.28 -10.35 -5.05
CA ALA A 74 4.64 -9.40 -5.94
C ALA A 74 5.01 -7.94 -5.62
N PHE A 75 5.08 -7.59 -4.32
CA PHE A 75 5.41 -6.25 -3.87
C PHE A 75 6.88 -5.92 -4.16
N ALA A 76 7.82 -6.83 -3.87
CA ALA A 76 9.22 -6.64 -4.21
C ALA A 76 9.42 -6.51 -5.72
N SER A 77 8.74 -7.33 -6.52
CA SER A 77 8.78 -7.26 -7.99
C SER A 77 8.30 -5.91 -8.53
N LEU A 78 7.21 -5.37 -7.97
CA LEU A 78 6.70 -4.05 -8.34
C LEU A 78 7.73 -2.95 -8.06
N LEU A 79 8.29 -2.92 -6.85
CA LEU A 79 9.28 -1.90 -6.47
C LEU A 79 10.54 -1.99 -7.35
N GLN A 80 11.06 -3.19 -7.57
CA GLN A 80 12.24 -3.41 -8.41
C GLN A 80 12.00 -2.98 -9.87
N ASP A 81 10.82 -3.27 -10.43
CA ASP A 81 10.51 -2.85 -11.80
C ASP A 81 10.34 -1.34 -11.91
N LEU A 82 9.64 -0.71 -10.97
CA LEU A 82 9.50 0.76 -10.95
C LEU A 82 10.88 1.42 -10.84
N GLU A 83 11.76 0.89 -9.99
CA GLU A 83 13.13 1.38 -9.85
C GLU A 83 13.94 1.19 -11.14
N ALA A 84 13.95 -0.02 -11.70
CA ALA A 84 14.70 -0.33 -12.92
C ALA A 84 14.25 0.48 -14.15
N ARG A 85 13.03 1.03 -14.10
CA ARG A 85 12.44 1.86 -15.16
C ARG A 85 12.54 3.35 -14.87
N GLY A 86 13.08 3.75 -13.71
CA GLY A 86 13.17 5.14 -13.28
C GLY A 86 11.82 5.77 -12.91
N LEU A 87 10.80 4.95 -12.63
CA LEU A 87 9.44 5.37 -12.25
C LEU A 87 9.24 5.39 -10.74
N LEU A 88 10.14 4.80 -9.95
CA LEU A 88 9.97 4.80 -8.49
C LEU A 88 10.20 6.21 -7.91
N ASP A 89 11.03 7.03 -8.54
CA ASP A 89 11.34 8.38 -8.06
C ASP A 89 10.12 9.32 -8.11
N ASP A 90 9.21 9.13 -9.07
CA ASP A 90 7.99 9.94 -9.24
C ASP A 90 6.69 9.20 -8.84
N THR A 91 6.77 7.90 -8.52
CA THR A 91 5.63 7.10 -8.07
C THR A 91 5.71 6.80 -6.58
N LEU A 92 4.72 7.27 -5.81
CA LEU A 92 4.55 6.85 -4.43
C LEU A 92 3.82 5.51 -4.36
N VAL A 93 4.49 4.49 -3.83
CA VAL A 93 3.90 3.18 -3.53
C VAL A 93 3.58 3.10 -2.05
N VAL A 94 2.33 2.79 -1.72
CA VAL A 94 1.85 2.66 -0.33
C VAL A 94 1.23 1.28 -0.14
N LEU A 95 1.76 0.51 0.80
CA LEU A 95 1.14 -0.71 1.30
C LEU A 95 0.52 -0.39 2.67
N ALA A 96 -0.80 -0.47 2.76
CA ALA A 96 -1.56 -0.14 3.95
C ALA A 96 -2.65 -1.17 4.25
N THR A 97 -3.17 -1.11 5.47
CA THR A 97 -4.28 -1.94 5.97
C THR A 97 -5.25 -1.09 6.77
N GLU A 98 -6.48 -1.56 6.96
CA GLU A 98 -7.49 -0.90 7.80
C GLU A 98 -7.19 -1.05 9.30
N PHE A 99 -6.60 -2.18 9.70
CA PHE A 99 -6.20 -2.50 11.07
C PHE A 99 -5.16 -3.64 11.11
N GLY A 100 -4.54 -3.83 12.27
CA GLY A 100 -3.64 -4.94 12.55
C GLY A 100 -4.35 -6.19 13.08
N ARG A 101 -3.54 -7.13 13.56
CA ARG A 101 -3.94 -8.36 14.25
C ARG A 101 -3.41 -8.35 15.67
N THR A 102 -4.18 -8.91 16.62
CA THR A 102 -3.75 -8.95 18.03
C THR A 102 -2.39 -9.64 18.17
N PRO A 103 -1.55 -9.24 19.14
CA PRO A 103 -0.34 -10.00 19.46
C PRO A 103 -0.67 -11.36 20.10
N GLU A 104 -1.86 -11.50 20.68
CA GLU A 104 -2.35 -12.73 21.29
C GLU A 104 -3.00 -13.66 20.25
N ILE A 105 -2.66 -14.95 20.34
CA ILE A 105 -3.25 -16.02 19.54
C ILE A 105 -4.56 -16.45 20.19
N ASN A 106 -5.65 -16.46 19.40
CA ASN A 106 -6.95 -16.89 19.89
C ASN A 106 -7.09 -18.43 19.91
N GLN A 107 -8.22 -18.93 20.42
CA GLN A 107 -8.47 -20.37 20.58
C GLN A 107 -8.51 -21.17 19.26
N ASN A 108 -8.58 -20.51 18.11
CA ASN A 108 -8.63 -21.13 16.78
C ASN A 108 -7.28 -21.04 16.05
N GLU A 109 -6.19 -20.78 16.78
CA GLU A 109 -4.86 -20.54 16.21
C GLU A 109 -4.82 -19.33 15.26
N GLY A 110 -5.78 -18.41 15.41
CA GLY A 110 -5.86 -17.14 14.67
C GLY A 110 -5.51 -15.94 15.54
N ARG A 111 -5.87 -14.74 15.06
CA ARG A 111 -5.72 -13.46 15.79
C ARG A 111 -6.89 -12.53 15.49
N ASP A 112 -7.27 -11.73 16.48
CA ASP A 112 -8.45 -10.87 16.42
C ASP A 112 -8.11 -9.47 15.87
N HIS A 113 -9.13 -8.62 15.72
CA HIS A 113 -9.00 -7.25 15.22
C HIS A 113 -8.17 -6.37 16.17
N HIS A 114 -7.18 -5.65 15.62
CA HIS A 114 -6.28 -4.82 16.43
C HIS A 114 -5.99 -3.45 15.78
N PRO A 115 -6.87 -2.46 15.95
CA PRO A 115 -6.64 -1.09 15.45
C PRO A 115 -5.60 -0.30 16.26
N GLN A 116 -5.13 -0.80 17.41
CA GLN A 116 -4.26 -0.05 18.32
C GLN A 116 -2.81 0.08 17.83
N ALA A 117 -2.31 -0.92 17.10
CA ALA A 117 -0.94 -0.93 16.56
C ALA A 117 -0.85 -1.80 15.30
N PHE A 118 -0.41 -1.20 14.19
CA PHE A 118 -0.11 -1.88 12.93
C PHE A 118 0.85 -1.02 12.10
N SER A 119 1.38 -1.60 11.04
CA SER A 119 2.40 -0.98 10.19
C SER A 119 1.87 -0.77 8.78
N CYS A 120 2.35 0.29 8.14
CA CYS A 120 2.23 0.54 6.71
C CYS A 120 3.63 0.70 6.12
N VAL A 121 3.76 0.50 4.81
CA VAL A 121 5.02 0.70 4.08
C VAL A 121 4.81 1.81 3.04
N MET A 122 5.80 2.68 2.89
CA MET A 122 5.86 3.70 1.85
C MET A 122 7.20 3.59 1.12
N ALA A 123 7.19 3.69 -0.20
CA ALA A 123 8.37 3.67 -1.06
C ALA A 123 8.18 4.57 -2.27
N GLY A 124 9.29 5.08 -2.83
CA GLY A 124 9.25 5.98 -3.98
C GLY A 124 8.69 7.37 -3.66
N GLY A 125 8.50 8.20 -4.69
CA GLY A 125 7.90 9.53 -4.55
C GLY A 125 8.62 10.44 -3.54
N GLY A 126 9.95 10.35 -3.47
CA GLY A 126 10.80 11.11 -2.54
C GLY A 126 10.85 10.59 -1.10
N VAL A 127 10.25 9.42 -0.81
CA VAL A 127 10.43 8.74 0.48
C VAL A 127 11.86 8.19 0.58
N ARG A 128 12.56 8.50 1.67
CA ARG A 128 13.91 7.95 1.91
C ARG A 128 13.81 6.48 2.29
N GLY A 129 14.39 5.59 1.48
CA GLY A 129 14.40 4.16 1.77
C GLY A 129 15.22 3.79 3.02
N GLY A 130 15.03 2.56 3.51
CA GLY A 130 15.87 1.98 4.58
C GLY A 130 15.63 2.53 5.98
N GLN A 131 14.48 3.16 6.23
CA GLN A 131 14.11 3.70 7.54
C GLN A 131 12.92 2.96 8.16
N VAL A 132 12.84 3.00 9.49
CA VAL A 132 11.67 2.58 10.28
C VAL A 132 11.21 3.77 11.09
N TRP A 133 9.93 4.11 10.99
CA TRP A 133 9.33 5.20 11.75
C TRP A 133 8.36 4.67 12.79
N GLY A 134 8.61 5.01 14.05
CA GLY A 134 7.83 4.51 15.17
C GLY A 134 8.29 3.16 15.69
N ARG A 135 7.74 2.80 16.85
CA ARG A 135 8.07 1.54 17.54
C ARG A 135 6.86 1.11 18.36
N SER A 136 6.55 -0.19 18.36
CA SER A 136 5.56 -0.75 19.28
C SER A 136 6.12 -0.90 20.69
N ASP A 137 5.26 -1.12 21.68
CA ASP A 137 5.70 -1.64 22.97
C ASP A 137 6.26 -3.07 22.85
N GLU A 138 6.85 -3.59 23.93
CA GLU A 138 7.46 -4.93 23.97
C GLU A 138 6.47 -6.07 23.66
N ARG A 139 5.18 -5.83 23.82
CA ARG A 139 4.12 -6.80 23.52
C ARG A 139 3.55 -6.67 22.11
N GLY A 140 3.94 -5.65 21.35
CA GLY A 140 3.32 -5.32 20.08
C GLY A 140 1.87 -4.85 20.21
N ALA A 141 1.42 -4.48 21.42
CA ALA A 141 0.03 -4.16 21.70
C ALA A 141 -0.30 -2.70 21.39
N ASN A 142 0.64 -1.78 21.66
CA ASN A 142 0.47 -0.34 21.45
C ASN A 142 1.67 0.25 20.70
N VAL A 143 1.48 1.43 20.11
CA VAL A 143 2.59 2.24 19.58
C VAL A 143 3.24 3.02 20.72
N ALA A 144 4.50 2.70 21.02
CA ALA A 144 5.27 3.29 22.11
C ALA A 144 5.98 4.59 21.71
N GLU A 145 6.46 4.70 20.47
CA GLU A 145 7.24 5.86 20.00
C GLU A 145 6.81 6.31 18.61
N ALA A 146 6.97 7.61 18.35
CA ALA A 146 6.72 8.26 17.06
C ALA A 146 5.41 7.81 16.39
N LYS A 147 4.34 7.79 17.19
CA LYS A 147 3.00 7.38 16.78
C LYS A 147 2.50 8.20 15.59
N VAL A 148 2.00 7.51 14.59
CA VAL A 148 1.32 8.06 13.41
C VAL A 148 -0.14 7.66 13.49
N LEU A 149 -1.05 8.63 13.44
CA LEU A 149 -2.48 8.35 13.36
C LEU A 149 -2.91 8.16 11.90
N VAL A 150 -4.06 7.54 11.66
CA VAL A 150 -4.61 7.38 10.30
C VAL A 150 -4.71 8.72 9.54
N PRO A 151 -5.19 9.84 10.16
CA PRO A 151 -5.14 11.15 9.52
C PRO A 151 -3.71 11.61 9.17
N ASP A 152 -2.72 11.32 10.02
CA ASP A 152 -1.31 11.70 9.77
C ASP A 152 -0.73 10.92 8.58
N LEU A 153 -1.04 9.63 8.46
CA LEU A 153 -0.65 8.82 7.29
C LEU A 153 -1.27 9.39 6.01
N ASN A 154 -2.58 9.67 6.01
CA ASN A 154 -3.25 10.26 4.86
C ASN A 154 -2.69 11.65 4.51
N ALA A 155 -2.36 12.45 5.51
CA ALA A 155 -1.70 13.75 5.32
C ALA A 155 -0.30 13.59 4.73
N THR A 156 0.42 12.54 5.12
CA THR A 156 1.76 12.20 4.60
C THR A 156 1.71 11.81 3.12
N ILE A 157 0.74 10.98 2.73
CA ILE A 157 0.48 10.62 1.33
C ILE A 157 0.13 11.86 0.52
N ALA A 158 -0.81 12.67 1.02
CA ALA A 158 -1.22 13.90 0.35
C ALA A 158 -0.09 14.93 0.20
N TYR A 159 0.77 15.04 1.21
CA TYR A 159 1.97 15.87 1.16
C TYR A 159 2.94 15.40 0.06
N ALA A 160 3.19 14.09 -0.06
CA ALA A 160 4.02 13.52 -1.13
C ALA A 160 3.47 13.83 -2.53
N LEU A 161 2.13 13.84 -2.67
CA LEU A 161 1.43 14.17 -3.91
C LEU A 161 1.33 15.69 -4.18
N GLY A 162 1.86 16.55 -3.29
CA GLY A 162 1.76 18.00 -3.41
C GLY A 162 0.35 18.56 -3.25
N LEU A 163 -0.54 17.82 -2.58
CA LEU A 163 -1.94 18.23 -2.38
C LEU A 163 -2.08 19.23 -1.21
N PRO A 164 -2.98 20.24 -1.32
CA PRO A 164 -3.21 21.21 -0.25
C PRO A 164 -3.98 20.57 0.92
N LEU A 165 -3.34 20.44 2.08
CA LEU A 165 -3.92 19.77 3.25
C LEU A 165 -5.01 20.59 3.96
N ASP A 166 -4.94 21.91 3.86
CA ASP A 166 -5.88 22.86 4.46
C ASP A 166 -7.07 23.20 3.53
N GLN A 167 -7.09 22.64 2.32
CA GLN A 167 -8.20 22.82 1.40
C GLN A 167 -9.47 22.22 1.98
N VAL A 168 -10.47 23.08 2.21
CA VAL A 168 -11.80 22.66 2.61
C VAL A 168 -12.57 22.20 1.38
N LEU A 169 -12.97 20.94 1.40
CA LEU A 169 -13.86 20.30 0.44
C LEU A 169 -15.24 20.14 1.08
N TYR A 170 -16.27 20.04 0.23
CA TYR A 170 -17.65 19.86 0.67
C TYR A 170 -18.17 18.53 0.16
N SER A 171 -18.73 17.73 1.06
CA SER A 171 -19.42 16.50 0.67
C SER A 171 -20.66 16.83 -0.20
N PRO A 172 -21.27 15.85 -0.87
CA PRO A 172 -22.57 16.05 -1.53
C PRO A 172 -23.65 16.58 -0.57
N SER A 173 -23.54 16.27 0.73
CA SER A 173 -24.41 16.78 1.80
C SER A 173 -23.99 18.15 2.37
N LYS A 174 -23.03 18.85 1.74
CA LYS A 174 -22.46 20.15 2.15
C LYS A 174 -21.74 20.16 3.50
N ARG A 175 -21.33 18.99 4.00
CA ARG A 175 -20.46 18.94 5.18
C ARG A 175 -19.04 19.34 4.78
N PRO A 176 -18.42 20.34 5.43
CA PRO A 176 -17.03 20.67 5.18
C PRO A 176 -16.12 19.58 5.75
N PHE A 177 -15.08 19.24 5.01
CA PHE A 177 -13.99 18.36 5.43
C PHE A 177 -12.69 18.76 4.72
N THR A 178 -11.55 18.43 5.32
CA THR A 178 -10.22 18.57 4.71
C THR A 178 -9.71 17.19 4.31
N LEU A 179 -8.80 17.14 3.34
CA LEU A 179 -8.39 15.90 2.67
C LEU A 179 -7.85 14.82 3.63
N ALA A 180 -7.19 15.23 4.71
CA ALA A 180 -6.69 14.35 5.77
C ALA A 180 -7.17 14.80 7.16
N ASP A 181 -8.38 15.37 7.24
CA ASP A 181 -8.91 16.02 8.45
C ASP A 181 -7.89 17.02 9.04
N LYS A 182 -7.28 16.72 10.20
CA LYS A 182 -6.24 17.56 10.82
C LYS A 182 -4.91 16.84 11.00
N GLY A 183 -4.68 15.81 10.18
CA GLY A 183 -3.44 15.04 10.18
C GLY A 183 -2.23 15.92 9.90
N LYS A 184 -1.11 15.58 10.52
CA LYS A 184 0.18 16.23 10.31
C LYS A 184 1.08 15.29 9.51
N PRO A 185 1.56 15.70 8.32
CA PRO A 185 2.49 14.88 7.54
C PRO A 185 3.73 14.53 8.34
N VAL A 186 4.18 13.29 8.21
CA VAL A 186 5.47 12.85 8.73
C VAL A 186 6.56 13.29 7.75
N ALA A 187 6.84 14.60 7.71
CA ALA A 187 7.78 15.19 6.76
C ALA A 187 9.20 14.60 6.85
N GLY A 188 9.56 14.04 8.01
CA GLY A 188 10.83 13.34 8.22
C GLY A 188 11.00 12.06 7.42
N LEU A 189 9.96 11.54 6.77
CA LEU A 189 10.10 10.39 5.86
C LEU A 189 10.75 10.76 4.53
N PHE A 190 10.67 12.02 4.11
CA PHE A 190 11.13 12.48 2.80
C PHE A 190 12.53 13.08 2.88
N GLY A 191 13.22 13.15 1.73
CA GLY A 191 14.46 13.90 1.55
C GLY A 191 15.37 13.37 0.46
#